data_AF-A0A736VF71-F1
#
_entry.id   AF-A0A736VF71-F1
#
_cell.length_a   1.000
_cell.length_b   1.000
_cell.length_c   1.000
_cell.angle_alpha   90.00
_cell.angle_beta   90.00
_cell.angle_gamma   90.00
#
_symmetry.space_group_name_H-M   'P 1'
#
loop_
_entity.id
_entity.type
_entity.pdbx_description
1 polymer ?
#
loop_
_entity_poly.entity_id
_entity_poly.type
_entity_poly.pdbx_seq_one_letter_code
_entity_poly.pdbx_strand_id
1 'polypeptide(L)'
;MLAGILLRFGLQAFGTLNGEFVMCGGMLLAWLLFKVFASRYAVIAAMVTGITVALMQGKMAISGIHFAPVWPTFISPHFSFAQSLSVAVPLFLVTMASQNAPGVATMKASGYQLPVSPLMIFTGLLALLLSPFGVYSICIAAITAAICQSPDAHPDPTRRWLAAAAAGVFYLLAGWFGGSITDLMVALPVSWVQMLAGLALLSTISGSLYQALTHESERDAAIIAFLVTASGLTLIGIGSAFWGGLAGGIGYAVLTRARRPSLSG
;
A
#
# COMPACT_ATOMS: atom_id res chain seq x y z
N MET A 1 6.66 4.66 -10.22
CA MET A 1 5.74 3.49 -10.27
C MET A 1 4.72 3.49 -9.13
N LEU A 2 5.10 3.29 -7.85
CA LEU A 2 4.13 3.20 -6.72
C LEU A 2 3.16 4.40 -6.66
N ALA A 3 3.69 5.63 -6.68
CA ALA A 3 2.87 6.85 -6.72
C ALA A 3 1.83 6.84 -7.86
N GLY A 4 2.17 6.27 -9.03
CA GLY A 4 1.26 6.18 -10.17
C GLY A 4 0.12 5.17 -9.97
N ILE A 5 0.39 4.04 -9.30
CA ILE A 5 -0.65 3.07 -8.92
C ILE A 5 -1.62 3.74 -7.93
N LEU A 6 -1.07 4.39 -6.91
CA LEU A 6 -1.85 5.03 -5.84
C LEU A 6 -2.62 6.26 -6.32
N LEU A 7 -2.11 6.99 -7.32
CA LEU A 7 -2.79 8.15 -7.91
C LEU A 7 -4.21 7.81 -8.36
N ARG A 8 -4.42 6.63 -8.97
CA ARG A 8 -5.75 6.22 -9.45
C ARG A 8 -6.77 6.14 -8.31
N PHE A 9 -6.37 5.63 -7.14
CA PHE A 9 -7.22 5.61 -5.95
C PHE A 9 -7.55 7.02 -5.46
N GLY A 10 -6.56 7.92 -5.45
CA GLY A 10 -6.77 9.33 -5.11
C GLY A 10 -7.75 10.01 -6.07
N LEU A 11 -7.56 9.85 -7.38
CA LEU A 11 -8.45 10.43 -8.40
C LEU A 11 -9.87 9.86 -8.31
N GLN A 12 -10.02 8.55 -8.08
CA GLN A 12 -11.32 7.92 -7.86
C GLN A 12 -12.01 8.49 -6.63
N ALA A 13 -11.29 8.61 -5.50
CA ALA A 13 -11.83 9.18 -4.27
C ALA A 13 -12.43 10.57 -4.49
N PHE A 14 -11.66 11.51 -5.04
CA PHE A 14 -12.16 12.86 -5.28
C PHE A 14 -13.20 12.93 -6.41
N GLY A 15 -13.14 12.02 -7.39
CA GLY A 15 -14.18 11.89 -8.42
C GLY A 15 -15.56 11.56 -7.86
N THR A 16 -15.65 10.86 -6.73
CA THR A 16 -16.94 10.52 -6.09
C THR A 16 -17.67 11.72 -5.50
N LEU A 17 -16.99 12.87 -5.29
CA LEU A 17 -17.63 14.09 -4.78
C LEU A 17 -18.72 14.62 -5.71
N ASN A 18 -18.62 14.39 -7.02
CA ASN A 18 -19.62 14.82 -7.99
C ASN A 18 -20.98 14.10 -7.85
N GLY A 19 -20.99 12.89 -7.27
CA GLY A 19 -22.21 12.11 -7.07
C GLY A 19 -22.68 12.04 -5.61
N GLU A 20 -21.76 12.15 -4.65
CA GLU A 20 -22.00 11.86 -3.24
C GLU A 20 -21.42 12.95 -2.32
N PHE A 21 -21.70 14.23 -2.64
CA PHE A 21 -21.08 15.38 -2.00
C PHE A 21 -21.23 15.39 -0.47
N VAL A 22 -22.42 15.10 0.06
CA VAL A 22 -22.67 15.11 1.52
C VAL A 22 -21.83 14.06 2.23
N MET A 23 -21.76 12.85 1.70
CA MET A 23 -21.01 11.75 2.30
C MET A 23 -19.50 11.97 2.12
N CYS A 24 -19.03 12.06 0.88
CA CYS A 24 -17.59 12.15 0.59
C CYS A 24 -16.99 13.49 1.06
N GLY A 25 -17.74 14.58 0.94
CA GLY A 25 -17.36 15.89 1.48
C GLY A 25 -17.33 15.90 3.01
N GLY A 26 -18.31 15.26 3.66
CA GLY A 26 -18.30 15.07 5.12
C GLY A 26 -17.11 14.24 5.59
N MET A 27 -16.80 13.14 4.91
CA MET A 27 -15.62 12.31 5.19
C MET A 27 -14.32 13.11 5.06
N LEU A 28 -14.17 13.91 3.98
CA LEU A 28 -13.01 14.78 3.77
C LEU A 28 -12.88 15.83 4.87
N LEU A 29 -13.98 16.49 5.24
CA LEU A 29 -13.99 17.51 6.27
C LEU A 29 -13.62 16.93 7.63
N ALA A 30 -14.23 15.80 8.02
CA ALA A 30 -13.88 15.09 9.25
C ALA A 30 -12.41 14.68 9.26
N TRP A 31 -11.91 14.13 8.15
CA TRP A 31 -10.50 13.80 7.99
C TRP A 31 -9.61 15.03 8.18
N LEU A 32 -9.92 16.16 7.55
CA LEU A 32 -9.13 17.40 7.64
C LEU A 32 -9.09 17.95 9.07
N LEU A 33 -10.25 18.02 9.73
CA LEU A 33 -10.34 18.49 11.12
C LEU A 33 -9.50 17.62 12.05
N PHE A 34 -9.65 16.30 11.94
CA PHE A 34 -8.85 15.38 12.75
C PHE A 34 -7.39 15.36 12.33
N LYS A 35 -7.05 15.65 11.06
CA LYS A 35 -5.66 15.74 10.64
C LYS A 35 -4.92 16.84 11.39
N VAL A 36 -5.60 17.94 11.70
CA VAL A 36 -5.06 19.06 12.49
C VAL A 36 -4.99 18.72 13.98
N PHE A 37 -6.10 18.26 14.58
CA PHE A 37 -6.19 18.15 16.04
C PHE A 37 -5.73 16.78 16.59
N ALA A 38 -5.86 15.71 15.81
CA ALA A 38 -5.56 14.36 16.25
C ALA A 38 -5.25 13.44 15.05
N SER A 39 -4.14 13.70 14.33
CA SER A 39 -3.82 13.02 13.06
C SER A 39 -3.89 11.49 13.11
N ARG A 40 -3.67 10.88 14.28
CA ARG A 40 -3.79 9.42 14.48
C ARG A 40 -5.21 8.87 14.26
N TYR A 41 -6.24 9.70 14.40
CA TYR A 41 -7.65 9.32 14.28
C TYR A 41 -8.33 9.85 13.00
N ALA A 42 -7.61 10.53 12.10
CA ALA A 42 -8.19 11.17 10.92
C ALA A 42 -8.94 10.20 9.99
N VAL A 43 -8.34 9.02 9.72
CA VAL A 43 -8.98 7.99 8.88
C VAL A 43 -10.19 7.37 9.58
N ILE A 44 -10.11 7.18 10.90
CA ILE A 44 -11.22 6.65 11.72
C ILE A 44 -12.39 7.64 11.71
N ALA A 45 -12.12 8.95 11.87
CA ALA A 45 -13.15 9.99 11.83
C ALA A 45 -13.84 10.04 10.46
N ALA A 46 -13.09 9.94 9.36
CA ALA A 46 -13.64 9.83 8.01
C ALA A 46 -14.54 8.60 7.86
N MET A 47 -14.05 7.43 8.30
CA MET A 47 -14.77 6.16 8.26
C MET A 47 -16.12 6.26 8.99
N VAL A 48 -16.11 6.73 10.26
CA VAL A 48 -17.32 6.89 11.08
C VAL A 48 -18.28 7.87 10.44
N THR A 49 -17.80 9.02 9.99
CA THR A 49 -18.64 10.04 9.33
C THR A 49 -19.35 9.47 8.11
N GLY A 50 -18.61 8.75 7.25
CA GLY A 50 -19.19 8.14 6.06
C GLY A 50 -20.22 7.05 6.40
N ILE A 51 -19.98 6.23 7.43
CA ILE A 51 -20.95 5.22 7.90
C ILE A 51 -22.23 5.90 8.41
N THR A 52 -22.10 6.95 9.21
CA THR A 52 -23.24 7.70 9.73
C THR A 52 -24.07 8.30 8.61
N VAL A 53 -23.44 8.93 7.62
CA VAL A 53 -24.17 9.49 6.47
C VAL A 53 -24.82 8.39 5.63
N ALA A 54 -24.12 7.27 5.36
CA ALA A 54 -24.67 6.14 4.61
C ALA A 54 -25.89 5.50 5.31
N LEU A 55 -25.86 5.39 6.65
CA LEU A 55 -27.00 4.98 7.48
C LEU A 55 -28.18 5.93 7.31
N MET A 56 -27.95 7.24 7.47
CA MET A 56 -29.00 8.26 7.38
C MET A 56 -29.65 8.30 5.98
N GLN A 57 -28.89 7.97 4.94
CA GLN A 57 -29.38 7.91 3.56
C GLN A 57 -29.99 6.55 3.19
N GLY A 58 -29.98 5.55 4.09
CA GLY A 58 -30.47 4.21 3.81
C GLY A 58 -29.69 3.45 2.73
N LYS A 59 -28.42 3.82 2.49
CA LYS A 59 -27.59 3.26 1.41
C LYS A 59 -26.80 2.01 1.79
N MET A 60 -26.91 1.54 3.03
CA MET A 60 -26.22 0.33 3.47
C MET A 60 -27.10 -0.90 3.29
N ALA A 61 -26.58 -1.88 2.56
CA ALA A 61 -27.20 -3.18 2.39
C ALA A 61 -26.80 -4.10 3.56
N ILE A 62 -27.48 -3.97 4.69
CA ILE A 62 -27.16 -4.71 5.92
C ILE A 62 -27.59 -6.19 5.82
N SER A 63 -28.49 -6.52 4.88
CA SER A 63 -28.92 -7.89 4.61
C SER A 63 -27.80 -8.68 3.91
N GLY A 64 -27.22 -9.67 4.61
CA GLY A 64 -26.20 -10.56 4.05
C GLY A 64 -24.82 -10.46 4.69
N ILE A 65 -24.65 -9.71 5.79
CA ILE A 65 -23.40 -9.71 6.55
C ILE A 65 -23.32 -11.01 7.36
N HIS A 66 -22.45 -11.93 6.96
CA HIS A 66 -22.23 -13.17 7.67
C HIS A 66 -20.95 -13.07 8.50
N PHE A 67 -21.12 -13.06 9.83
CA PHE A 67 -19.98 -13.08 10.74
C PHE A 67 -19.53 -14.53 10.95
N ALA A 68 -18.55 -14.96 10.17
CA ALA A 68 -18.07 -16.33 10.19
C ALA A 68 -16.55 -16.38 9.99
N PRO A 69 -15.86 -17.26 10.72
CA PRO A 69 -14.46 -17.52 10.48
C PRO A 69 -14.24 -18.18 9.11
N VAL A 70 -13.15 -17.83 8.44
CA VAL A 70 -12.73 -18.42 7.17
C VAL A 70 -11.45 -19.23 7.39
N TRP A 71 -11.45 -20.45 6.85
CA TRP A 71 -10.30 -21.34 6.88
C TRP A 71 -9.45 -21.18 5.62
N PRO A 72 -8.10 -21.29 5.72
CA PRO A 72 -7.25 -21.31 4.54
C PRO A 72 -7.63 -22.45 3.60
N THR A 73 -8.09 -22.12 2.40
CA THR A 73 -8.39 -23.10 1.36
C THR A 73 -7.22 -23.21 0.41
N PHE A 74 -6.87 -24.43 0.04
CA PHE A 74 -5.85 -24.65 -0.99
C PHE A 74 -6.36 -24.18 -2.35
N ILE A 75 -5.59 -23.32 -3.00
CA ILE A 75 -5.78 -22.79 -4.35
C ILE A 75 -4.65 -23.36 -5.20
N SER A 76 -5.00 -24.16 -6.21
CA SER A 76 -4.01 -24.73 -7.13
C SER A 76 -3.24 -23.61 -7.83
N PRO A 77 -1.89 -23.63 -7.82
CA PRO A 77 -1.11 -22.59 -8.47
C PRO A 77 -1.28 -22.66 -9.99
N HIS A 78 -1.63 -21.53 -10.60
CA HIS A 78 -1.64 -21.35 -12.04
C HIS A 78 -0.54 -20.40 -12.46
N PHE A 79 0.39 -20.88 -13.28
CA PHE A 79 1.51 -20.08 -13.77
C PHE A 79 1.13 -19.37 -15.06
N SER A 80 1.31 -18.06 -15.09
CA SER A 80 1.10 -17.24 -16.29
C SER A 80 2.27 -16.28 -16.45
N PHE A 81 2.96 -16.37 -17.58
CA PHE A 81 4.07 -15.48 -17.89
C PHE A 81 3.65 -14.00 -17.89
N ALA A 82 2.46 -13.72 -18.45
CA ALA A 82 1.92 -12.36 -18.47
C ALA A 82 1.65 -11.84 -17.05
N GLN A 83 1.09 -12.65 -16.14
CA GLN A 83 0.85 -12.26 -14.75
C GLN A 83 2.16 -12.11 -13.96
N SER A 84 3.16 -12.95 -14.22
CA SER A 84 4.49 -12.83 -13.62
C SER A 84 5.12 -11.47 -13.93
N LEU A 85 5.04 -11.01 -15.19
CA LEU A 85 5.55 -9.68 -15.57
C LEU A 85 4.67 -8.54 -15.08
N SER A 86 3.34 -8.68 -15.18
CA SER A 86 2.40 -7.59 -14.88
C SER A 86 2.22 -7.29 -13.41
N VAL A 87 2.29 -8.33 -12.57
CA VAL A 87 1.90 -8.29 -11.17
C VAL A 87 3.07 -8.68 -10.30
N ALA A 88 3.65 -9.87 -10.50
CA ALA A 88 4.68 -10.39 -9.59
C ALA A 88 5.94 -9.51 -9.59
N VAL A 89 6.47 -9.13 -10.76
CA VAL A 89 7.66 -8.25 -10.85
C VAL A 89 7.40 -6.87 -10.24
N PRO A 90 6.33 -6.13 -10.60
CA PRO A 90 6.03 -4.85 -9.97
C PRO A 90 5.80 -4.95 -8.45
N LEU A 91 5.08 -5.96 -7.98
CA LEU A 91 4.86 -6.17 -6.54
C LEU A 91 6.17 -6.48 -5.82
N PHE A 92 7.04 -7.30 -6.40
CA PHE A 92 8.37 -7.58 -5.85
C PHE A 92 9.19 -6.29 -5.73
N LEU A 93 9.27 -5.50 -6.81
CA LEU A 93 10.03 -4.24 -6.83
C LEU A 93 9.48 -3.23 -5.81
N VAL A 94 8.15 -3.06 -5.74
CA VAL A 94 7.52 -2.18 -4.74
C VAL A 94 7.79 -2.67 -3.33
N THR A 95 7.67 -3.98 -3.09
CA THR A 95 7.91 -4.57 -1.77
C THR A 95 9.36 -4.35 -1.34
N MET A 96 10.32 -4.60 -2.23
CA MET A 96 11.73 -4.41 -1.92
C MET A 96 12.08 -2.94 -1.69
N ALA A 97 11.64 -2.06 -2.59
CA ALA A 97 12.02 -0.64 -2.57
C ALA A 97 11.28 0.17 -1.49
N SER A 98 10.00 -0.14 -1.24
CA SER A 98 9.14 0.69 -0.37
C SER A 98 8.95 0.11 1.03
N GLN A 99 9.12 -1.21 1.20
CA GLN A 99 8.88 -1.89 2.48
C GLN A 99 10.19 -2.43 3.05
N ASN A 100 10.85 -3.36 2.36
CA ASN A 100 12.03 -4.03 2.92
C ASN A 100 13.22 -3.08 3.11
N ALA A 101 13.61 -2.30 2.09
CA ALA A 101 14.75 -1.40 2.22
C ALA A 101 14.55 -0.30 3.27
N PRO A 102 13.43 0.47 3.28
CA PRO A 102 13.15 1.44 4.34
C PRO A 102 12.96 0.78 5.72
N GLY A 103 12.36 -0.41 5.76
CA GLY A 103 12.16 -1.18 6.99
C GLY A 103 13.49 -1.57 7.63
N VAL A 104 14.44 -2.11 6.84
CA VAL A 104 15.80 -2.40 7.30
C VAL A 104 16.52 -1.14 7.77
N ALA A 105 16.42 -0.04 7.00
CA ALA A 105 17.04 1.23 7.37
C ALA A 105 16.51 1.75 8.71
N THR A 106 15.19 1.68 8.92
CA THR A 106 14.51 2.09 10.16
C THR A 106 14.93 1.21 11.34
N MET A 107 15.00 -0.11 11.14
CA MET A 107 15.45 -1.03 12.18
C MET A 107 16.90 -0.75 12.61
N LYS A 108 17.80 -0.52 11.64
CA LYS A 108 19.19 -0.13 11.90
C LYS A 108 19.29 1.22 12.61
N ALA A 109 18.51 2.23 12.19
CA ALA A 109 18.47 3.54 12.83
C ALA A 109 17.97 3.47 14.29
N SER A 110 17.13 2.48 14.60
CA SER A 110 16.65 2.20 15.96
C SER A 110 17.63 1.36 16.81
N GLY A 111 18.84 1.08 16.29
CA GLY A 111 19.90 0.36 17.00
C GLY A 111 19.84 -1.17 16.89
N TYR A 112 18.92 -1.73 16.09
CA TYR A 112 18.85 -3.18 15.89
C TYR A 112 19.83 -3.65 14.83
N GLN A 113 20.59 -4.71 15.14
CA GLN A 113 21.39 -5.43 14.15
C GLN A 113 20.57 -6.55 13.53
N LEU A 114 20.40 -6.52 12.21
CA LEU A 114 19.58 -7.49 11.49
C LEU A 114 20.41 -8.32 10.52
N PRO A 115 20.26 -9.65 10.54
CA PRO A 115 20.73 -10.50 9.46
C PRO A 115 19.79 -10.34 8.25
N VAL A 116 20.03 -9.32 7.42
CA VAL A 116 19.14 -8.94 6.31
C VAL A 116 18.91 -10.10 5.35
N SER A 117 19.96 -10.78 4.87
CA SER A 117 19.81 -11.85 3.88
C SER A 117 19.01 -13.05 4.43
N PRO A 118 19.31 -13.60 5.63
CA PRO A 118 18.47 -14.63 6.23
C PRO A 118 17.00 -14.21 6.42
N LEU A 119 16.76 -12.96 6.84
CA LEU A 119 15.40 -12.46 7.04
C LEU A 119 14.63 -12.41 5.71
N MET A 120 15.24 -11.91 4.63
CA MET A 120 14.63 -11.88 3.29
C MET A 120 14.34 -13.29 2.76
N ILE A 121 15.28 -14.23 2.95
CA ILE A 121 15.09 -15.63 2.56
C ILE A 121 13.91 -16.24 3.31
N PHE A 122 13.87 -16.07 4.63
CA PHE A 122 12.80 -16.62 5.46
C PHE A 122 11.42 -16.06 5.07
N THR A 123 11.30 -14.74 4.93
CA THR A 123 10.02 -14.12 4.51
C THR A 123 9.61 -14.56 3.10
N GLY A 124 10.57 -14.71 2.18
CA GLY A 124 10.31 -15.17 0.82
C GLY A 124 9.86 -16.64 0.76
N LEU A 125 10.51 -17.52 1.52
CA LEU A 125 10.13 -18.93 1.63
C LEU A 125 8.74 -19.08 2.27
N LEU A 126 8.45 -18.30 3.29
CA LEU A 126 7.15 -18.31 3.94
C LEU A 126 6.05 -17.81 2.98
N ALA A 127 6.32 -16.76 2.21
CA ALA A 127 5.39 -16.28 1.18
C ALA A 127 5.15 -17.34 0.09
N LEU A 128 6.21 -18.01 -0.37
CA LEU A 128 6.09 -19.10 -1.34
C LEU A 128 5.25 -20.26 -0.80
N LEU A 129 5.54 -20.71 0.42
CA LEU A 129 4.83 -21.80 1.09
C LEU A 129 3.34 -21.49 1.29
N LEU A 130 3.03 -20.25 1.65
CA LEU A 130 1.66 -19.81 1.92
C LEU A 130 0.93 -19.30 0.67
N SER A 131 1.60 -19.19 -0.48
CA SER A 131 0.99 -18.70 -1.72
C SER A 131 -0.22 -19.51 -2.21
N PRO A 132 -0.27 -20.86 -2.08
CA PRO A 132 -1.47 -21.62 -2.40
C PRO A 132 -2.64 -21.35 -1.45
N PHE A 133 -2.43 -20.63 -0.35
CA PHE A 133 -3.47 -20.23 0.61
C PHE A 133 -3.85 -18.74 0.49
N GLY A 134 -3.47 -18.09 -0.62
CA GLY A 134 -3.82 -16.71 -0.91
C GLY A 134 -2.81 -15.66 -0.42
N VAL A 135 -1.69 -16.07 0.18
CA VAL A 135 -0.63 -15.12 0.58
C VAL A 135 0.17 -14.68 -0.64
N TYR A 136 0.04 -13.41 -1.02
CA TYR A 136 0.74 -12.86 -2.19
C TYR A 136 2.08 -12.19 -1.86
N SER A 137 2.34 -11.82 -0.61
CA SER A 137 3.60 -11.19 -0.17
C SER A 137 3.77 -11.25 1.35
N ILE A 138 5.02 -11.42 1.80
CA ILE A 138 5.43 -11.25 3.19
C ILE A 138 6.68 -10.36 3.18
N CYS A 139 6.66 -9.28 3.97
CA CYS A 139 7.71 -8.28 3.96
C CYS A 139 7.81 -7.54 5.30
N ILE A 140 8.83 -6.71 5.46
CA ILE A 140 8.93 -5.80 6.60
C ILE A 140 7.95 -4.65 6.39
N ALA A 141 6.90 -4.58 7.19
CA ALA A 141 5.98 -3.45 7.19
C ALA A 141 6.65 -2.20 7.78
N ALA A 142 7.38 -1.42 6.98
CA ALA A 142 8.30 -0.38 7.46
C ALA A 142 7.64 0.63 8.42
N ILE A 143 6.43 1.08 8.10
CA ILE A 143 5.68 2.05 8.91
C ILE A 143 5.28 1.43 10.25
N THR A 144 4.66 0.24 10.23
CA THR A 144 4.23 -0.47 11.45
C THR A 144 5.42 -0.86 12.30
N ALA A 145 6.54 -1.26 11.67
CA ALA A 145 7.78 -1.56 12.34
C ALA A 145 8.32 -0.32 13.09
N ALA A 146 8.29 0.87 12.48
CA ALA A 146 8.71 2.10 13.17
C ALA A 146 7.88 2.36 14.43
N ILE A 147 6.57 2.15 14.36
CA ILE A 147 5.65 2.29 15.51
C ILE A 147 5.99 1.28 16.61
N CYS A 148 6.17 0.01 16.25
CA CYS A 148 6.48 -1.05 17.22
C CYS A 148 7.86 -0.86 17.88
N GLN A 149 8.77 -0.12 17.23
CA GLN A 149 10.10 0.19 17.76
C GLN A 149 10.12 1.46 18.61
N SER A 150 9.02 2.21 18.70
CA SER A 150 8.94 3.40 19.56
C SER A 150 9.20 3.05 21.03
N PRO A 151 9.84 3.93 21.83
CA PRO A 151 9.86 3.81 23.29
C PRO A 151 8.47 3.68 23.92
N ASP A 152 7.42 4.20 23.26
CA ASP A 152 6.03 4.05 23.70
C ASP A 152 5.53 2.60 23.69
N ALA A 153 6.14 1.74 22.85
CA ALA A 153 5.77 0.33 22.74
C ALA A 153 6.27 -0.46 23.96
N HIS A 154 7.51 -0.21 24.37
CA HIS A 154 8.10 -0.74 25.59
C HIS A 154 9.38 0.04 25.94
N PRO A 155 9.64 0.38 27.23
CA PRO A 155 10.86 1.07 27.65
C PRO A 155 12.14 0.28 27.28
N ASP A 156 12.15 -1.02 27.58
CA ASP A 156 13.22 -1.95 27.21
C ASP A 156 13.19 -2.27 25.69
N PRO A 157 14.23 -1.89 24.92
CA PRO A 157 14.33 -2.15 23.47
C PRO A 157 14.29 -3.63 23.11
N THR A 158 14.73 -4.53 24.00
CA THR A 158 14.77 -5.98 23.75
C THR A 158 13.40 -6.63 23.85
N ARG A 159 12.39 -5.92 24.36
CA ARG A 159 11.01 -6.40 24.54
C ARG A 159 10.01 -5.76 23.57
N ARG A 160 10.44 -4.81 22.74
CA ARG A 160 9.56 -4.12 21.78
C ARG A 160 8.93 -5.05 20.72
N TRP A 161 9.52 -6.23 20.49
CA TRP A 161 8.92 -7.26 19.64
C TRP A 161 7.53 -7.71 20.12
N LEU A 162 7.19 -7.54 21.41
CA LEU A 162 5.85 -7.83 21.94
C LEU A 162 4.76 -6.99 21.26
N ALA A 163 5.06 -5.74 20.91
CA ALA A 163 4.11 -4.90 20.17
C ALA A 163 3.88 -5.44 18.75
N ALA A 164 4.94 -5.89 18.07
CA ALA A 164 4.84 -6.53 16.76
C ALA A 164 4.09 -7.87 16.83
N ALA A 165 4.33 -8.67 17.88
CA ALA A 165 3.62 -9.92 18.12
C ALA A 165 2.12 -9.69 18.37
N ALA A 166 1.77 -8.72 19.22
CA ALA A 166 0.39 -8.33 19.47
C ALA A 166 -0.30 -7.85 18.18
N ALA A 167 0.36 -6.98 17.40
CA ALA A 167 -0.15 -6.55 16.09
C ALA A 167 -0.36 -7.74 15.14
N GLY A 168 0.58 -8.69 15.11
CA GLY A 168 0.46 -9.93 14.33
C GLY A 168 -0.76 -10.76 14.74
N VAL A 169 -1.01 -10.94 16.03
CA VAL A 169 -2.21 -11.64 16.53
C VAL A 169 -3.49 -10.93 16.07
N PHE A 170 -3.57 -9.61 16.19
CA PHE A 170 -4.74 -8.86 15.71
C PHE A 170 -4.91 -8.93 14.19
N TYR A 171 -3.83 -8.94 13.42
CA TYR A 171 -3.90 -9.16 11.97
C TYR A 171 -4.33 -10.57 11.59
N LEU A 172 -3.90 -11.60 12.34
CA LEU A 172 -4.37 -12.97 12.14
C LEU A 172 -5.86 -13.10 12.48
N LEU A 173 -6.32 -12.48 13.56
CA LEU A 173 -7.74 -12.41 13.90
C LEU A 173 -8.54 -11.68 12.81
N ALA A 174 -8.05 -10.54 12.31
CA ALA A 174 -8.70 -9.85 11.20
C ALA A 174 -8.74 -10.71 9.93
N GLY A 175 -7.65 -11.41 9.60
CA GLY A 175 -7.58 -12.33 8.46
C GLY A 175 -8.53 -13.52 8.59
N TRP A 176 -8.68 -14.06 9.80
CA TRP A 176 -9.64 -15.12 10.12
C TRP A 176 -11.09 -14.70 9.85
N PHE A 177 -11.40 -13.42 10.01
CA PHE A 177 -12.70 -12.83 9.65
C PHE A 177 -12.67 -12.10 8.29
N GLY A 178 -11.71 -12.42 7.41
CA GLY A 178 -11.54 -11.75 6.12
C GLY A 178 -12.78 -11.79 5.21
N GLY A 179 -13.54 -12.89 5.25
CA GLY A 179 -14.84 -13.00 4.56
C GLY A 179 -15.85 -11.98 5.09
N SER A 180 -16.00 -11.89 6.41
CA SER A 180 -16.90 -10.91 7.06
C SER A 180 -16.49 -9.46 6.81
N ILE A 181 -15.18 -9.18 6.73
CA ILE A 181 -14.69 -7.85 6.34
C ILE A 181 -15.08 -7.55 4.88
N THR A 182 -14.99 -8.54 4.00
CA THR A 182 -15.40 -8.40 2.59
C THR A 182 -16.90 -8.13 2.47
N ASP A 183 -17.74 -8.89 3.19
CA ASP A 183 -19.19 -8.67 3.24
C ASP A 183 -19.53 -7.26 3.74
N LEU A 184 -18.83 -6.78 4.77
CA LEU A 184 -19.00 -5.42 5.27
C LEU A 184 -18.63 -4.36 4.23
N MET A 185 -17.57 -4.57 3.45
CA MET A 185 -17.19 -3.66 2.36
C MET A 185 -18.22 -3.66 1.23
N VAL A 186 -18.84 -4.81 0.92
CA VAL A 186 -19.91 -4.92 -0.08
C VAL A 186 -21.21 -4.27 0.40
N ALA A 187 -21.47 -4.29 1.71
CA ALA A 187 -22.63 -3.63 2.32
C ALA A 187 -22.55 -2.09 2.24
N LEU A 188 -21.35 -1.53 2.06
CA LEU A 188 -21.09 -0.09 2.02
C LEU A 188 -21.13 0.46 0.58
N PRO A 189 -21.53 1.73 0.39
CA PRO A 189 -21.49 2.36 -0.93
C PRO A 189 -20.08 2.36 -1.54
N VAL A 190 -19.97 2.10 -2.84
CA VAL A 190 -18.68 2.11 -3.56
C VAL A 190 -17.94 3.43 -3.38
N SER A 191 -18.66 4.55 -3.37
CA SER A 191 -18.12 5.89 -3.13
C SER A 191 -17.50 6.04 -1.74
N TRP A 192 -18.08 5.43 -0.72
CA TRP A 192 -17.53 5.39 0.64
C TRP A 192 -16.18 4.66 0.66
N VAL A 193 -16.12 3.47 0.03
CA VAL A 193 -14.90 2.65 -0.01
C VAL A 193 -13.80 3.39 -0.77
N GLN A 194 -14.13 3.95 -1.93
CA GLN A 194 -13.18 4.74 -2.74
C GLN A 194 -12.67 5.96 -1.99
N MET A 195 -13.56 6.72 -1.36
CA MET A 195 -13.19 7.93 -0.61
C MET A 195 -12.29 7.59 0.57
N LEU A 196 -12.65 6.59 1.37
CA LEU A 196 -11.84 6.16 2.51
C LEU A 196 -10.46 5.65 2.06
N ALA A 197 -10.41 4.84 1.00
CA ALA A 197 -9.15 4.35 0.45
C ALA A 197 -8.26 5.51 -0.02
N GLY A 198 -8.81 6.48 -0.75
CA GLY A 198 -8.05 7.66 -1.19
C GLY A 198 -7.49 8.46 -0.02
N LEU A 199 -8.32 8.79 0.98
CA LEU A 199 -7.89 9.53 2.18
C LEU A 199 -6.82 8.79 2.98
N ALA A 200 -6.95 7.47 3.12
CA ALA A 200 -5.96 6.63 3.81
C ALA A 200 -4.62 6.56 3.05
N LEU A 201 -4.64 6.71 1.72
CA LEU A 201 -3.45 6.62 0.87
C LEU A 201 -2.75 7.96 0.61
N LEU A 202 -3.32 9.10 1.01
CA LEU A 202 -2.75 10.44 0.76
C LEU A 202 -1.31 10.59 1.23
N SER A 203 -0.99 10.11 2.44
CA SER A 203 0.38 10.17 2.97
C SER A 203 1.35 9.31 2.16
N THR A 204 0.90 8.13 1.71
CA THR A 204 1.72 7.21 0.91
C THR A 204 1.94 7.76 -0.50
N ILE A 205 0.93 8.39 -1.10
CA ILE A 205 1.05 9.10 -2.39
C ILE A 205 2.08 10.23 -2.26
N SER A 206 1.91 11.10 -1.26
CA SER A 206 2.80 12.24 -1.01
C SER A 206 4.24 11.79 -0.79
N GLY A 207 4.46 10.81 0.11
CA GLY A 207 5.80 10.27 0.38
C GLY A 207 6.44 9.62 -0.84
N SER A 208 5.68 8.84 -1.61
CA SER A 208 6.18 8.20 -2.83
C SER A 208 6.55 9.21 -3.91
N LEU A 209 5.77 10.29 -4.06
CA LEU A 209 6.04 11.34 -5.04
C LEU A 209 7.24 12.19 -4.62
N TYR A 210 7.33 12.54 -3.34
CA TYR A 210 8.49 13.23 -2.78
C TYR A 210 9.78 12.43 -3.03
N GLN A 211 9.78 11.14 -2.68
CA GLN A 211 10.94 10.26 -2.88
C GLN A 211 11.31 10.14 -4.37
N ALA A 212 10.33 9.98 -5.25
CA ALA A 212 10.54 9.87 -6.68
C ALA A 212 11.17 11.12 -7.32
N LEU A 213 10.96 12.30 -6.72
CA LEU A 213 11.43 13.58 -7.26
C LEU A 213 12.59 14.20 -6.47
N THR A 214 13.11 13.50 -5.46
CA THR A 214 14.16 14.01 -4.59
C THR A 214 15.46 14.26 -5.36
N HIS A 215 15.89 13.33 -6.21
CA HIS A 215 17.13 13.46 -6.98
C HIS A 215 16.90 14.11 -8.35
N GLU A 216 17.41 15.33 -8.53
CA GLU A 216 17.20 16.14 -9.73
C GLU A 216 17.59 15.42 -11.03
N SER A 217 18.67 14.64 -11.02
CA SER A 217 19.14 13.90 -12.19
C SER A 217 18.21 12.76 -12.65
N GLU A 218 17.30 12.32 -11.78
CA GLU A 218 16.45 11.15 -12.01
C GLU A 218 14.98 11.54 -12.26
N ARG A 219 14.63 12.81 -12.09
CA ARG A 219 13.24 13.31 -12.12
C ARG A 219 12.51 12.96 -13.41
N ASP A 220 13.13 13.16 -14.57
CA ASP A 220 12.49 12.88 -15.86
C ASP A 220 12.12 11.40 -15.98
N ALA A 221 13.04 10.50 -15.62
CA ALA A 221 12.82 9.06 -15.59
C ALA A 221 11.73 8.66 -14.59
N ALA A 222 11.72 9.29 -13.42
CA ALA A 222 10.72 9.06 -12.38
C ALA A 222 9.31 9.51 -12.83
N ILE A 223 9.21 10.65 -13.52
CA ILE A 223 7.96 11.18 -14.09
C ILE A 223 7.44 10.27 -15.20
N ILE A 224 8.31 9.79 -16.09
CA ILE A 224 7.94 8.78 -17.11
C ILE A 224 7.35 7.54 -16.42
N ALA A 225 8.04 7.01 -15.42
CA ALA A 225 7.56 5.85 -14.67
C ALA A 225 6.22 6.12 -13.98
N PHE A 226 6.03 7.32 -13.44
CA PHE A 226 4.80 7.74 -12.78
C PHE A 226 3.63 7.81 -13.77
N LEU A 227 3.77 8.55 -14.87
CA LEU A 227 2.70 8.77 -15.85
C LEU A 227 2.30 7.49 -16.57
N VAL A 228 3.28 6.69 -17.00
CA VAL A 228 3.03 5.40 -17.65
C VAL A 228 2.26 4.47 -16.70
N THR A 229 2.66 4.37 -15.44
CA THR A 229 1.91 3.55 -14.47
C THR A 229 0.51 4.12 -14.20
N ALA A 230 0.38 5.43 -14.02
CA ALA A 230 -0.89 6.11 -13.74
C ALA A 230 -1.91 6.01 -14.89
N SER A 231 -1.45 5.89 -16.14
CA SER A 231 -2.31 5.78 -17.33
C SER A 231 -3.26 4.57 -17.30
N GLY A 232 -2.92 3.53 -16.54
CA GLY A 232 -3.68 2.27 -16.54
C GLY A 232 -3.59 1.49 -17.86
N LEU A 233 -2.64 1.81 -18.74
CA LEU A 233 -2.44 1.12 -20.00
C LEU A 233 -2.19 -0.38 -19.80
N THR A 234 -2.68 -1.18 -20.74
CA THR A 234 -2.37 -2.60 -20.85
C THR A 234 -1.91 -2.87 -22.27
N LEU A 235 -0.68 -3.36 -22.43
CA LEU A 235 -0.10 -3.71 -23.73
C LEU A 235 0.25 -5.19 -23.70
N ILE A 236 -0.12 -5.93 -24.76
CA ILE A 236 0.16 -7.37 -24.90
C ILE A 236 -0.22 -8.22 -23.65
N GLY A 237 -1.31 -7.83 -22.99
CA GLY A 237 -1.78 -8.48 -21.75
C GLY A 237 -0.97 -8.11 -20.50
N ILE A 238 -0.04 -7.16 -20.59
CA ILE A 238 0.80 -6.69 -19.50
C ILE A 238 0.37 -5.32 -19.00
N GLY A 239 0.16 -5.21 -17.68
CA GLY A 239 -0.36 -3.99 -17.03
C GLY A 239 0.66 -2.84 -16.90
N SER A 240 0.14 -1.64 -16.68
CA SER A 240 0.89 -0.37 -16.67
C SER A 240 1.99 -0.26 -15.62
N ALA A 241 1.90 -1.00 -14.52
CA ALA A 241 2.92 -1.00 -13.47
C ALA A 241 4.27 -1.50 -14.03
N PHE A 242 4.26 -2.63 -14.73
CA PHE A 242 5.46 -3.17 -15.38
C PHE A 242 6.01 -2.19 -16.41
N TRP A 243 5.15 -1.70 -17.31
CA TRP A 243 5.56 -0.76 -18.36
C TRP A 243 6.11 0.55 -17.80
N GLY A 244 5.56 1.04 -16.70
CA GLY A 244 6.09 2.25 -16.05
C GLY A 244 7.44 2.00 -15.39
N GLY A 245 7.64 0.85 -14.75
CA GLY A 245 8.97 0.45 -14.28
C GLY A 245 9.98 0.36 -15.42
N LEU A 246 9.62 -0.29 -16.52
CA LEU A 246 10.48 -0.46 -17.70
C LEU A 246 10.80 0.87 -18.38
N ALA A 247 9.78 1.68 -18.70
CA ALA A 247 9.96 2.98 -19.34
C ALA A 247 10.77 3.95 -18.46
N GLY A 248 10.53 3.93 -17.15
CA GLY A 248 11.35 4.66 -16.18
C GLY A 248 12.81 4.21 -16.16
N GLY A 249 13.04 2.89 -16.12
CA GLY A 249 14.40 2.33 -16.14
C GLY A 249 15.15 2.65 -17.43
N ILE A 250 14.48 2.58 -18.58
CA ILE A 250 15.05 2.98 -19.88
C ILE A 250 15.37 4.47 -19.88
N GLY A 251 14.43 5.32 -19.46
CA GLY A 251 14.63 6.77 -19.35
C GLY A 251 15.82 7.10 -18.46
N TYR A 252 15.93 6.44 -17.30
CA TYR A 252 17.06 6.60 -16.39
C TYR A 252 18.39 6.21 -17.06
N ALA A 253 18.45 5.06 -17.72
CA ALA A 253 19.66 4.59 -18.38
C ALA A 253 20.13 5.50 -19.52
N VAL A 254 19.20 6.01 -20.34
CA VAL A 254 19.50 6.91 -21.47
C VAL A 254 19.97 8.27 -20.95
N LEU A 255 19.23 8.88 -20.02
CA LEU A 255 19.54 10.22 -19.52
C LEU A 255 20.81 10.24 -18.68
N THR A 256 21.08 9.18 -17.91
CA THR A 256 22.32 9.09 -17.12
C THR A 256 23.54 8.88 -18.01
N ARG A 257 23.41 8.12 -19.11
CA ARG A 257 24.51 7.95 -20.09
C ARG A 257 24.81 9.24 -20.84
N ALA A 258 23.78 10.02 -21.22
CA ALA A 258 23.95 11.30 -21.89
C ALA A 258 24.60 12.37 -21.00
N ARG A 259 24.43 12.27 -19.67
CA ARG A 259 25.03 13.20 -18.69
C ARG A 259 26.45 12.85 -18.26
N ARG A 260 27.00 11.69 -18.65
CA ARG A 260 28.42 11.42 -18.40
C ARG A 260 29.25 12.38 -19.23
N PRO A 261 30.12 13.22 -18.64
CA PRO A 261 31.06 14.00 -19.43
C PRO A 261 31.89 13.01 -20.24
N SER A 262 31.98 13.24 -21.55
CA SER A 262 32.91 12.54 -22.41
C SER A 262 34.31 12.72 -21.82
N LEU A 263 34.82 11.70 -21.14
CA LEU A 263 36.25 11.56 -20.89
C LEU A 263 36.89 11.22 -22.24
N SER A 264 37.06 12.24 -23.07
CA SER A 264 37.84 12.22 -24.29
C SER A 264 38.67 13.50 -24.30
N GLY A 265 39.98 13.35 -24.09
CA GLY A 265 40.99 14.40 -24.04
C GLY A 265 42.18 13.92 -23.24
#